data_AF-A0A9E4J9D8-F1
#
_entry.id   AF-A0A9E4J9D8-F1
#
_cell.length_a   1.000
_cell.length_b   1.000
_cell.length_c   1.000
_cell.angle_alpha   90.00
_cell.angle_beta   90.00
_cell.angle_gamma   90.00
#
_symmetry.space_group_name_H-M   'P 1'
#
loop_
_entity.id
_entity.type
_entity.pdbx_description
1 polymer ?
#
loop_
_entity_poly.entity_id
_entity_poly.type
_entity_poly.pdbx_seq_one_letter_code
_entity_poly.pdbx_strand_id
1 'polypeptide(L)'
;MSFGPLYLYPGIAKADEGLFNRWPGGRHGRTPNLDSAFVDEIAGAAELRFISDGRGDLRRTFGPEDVIAWMYSVFHSPGYRSLYEAHLKLDFPRIPPPGGTDLFRALTGAGHVLLALHLLEPAKPGETITDYAGHKNPEVGRVGWSAGTVWLDAPKTLARQGHRAERPGTTGFHGVPEEVWDFHIGGYQVCHKWLKDRKGRTLSDADIAHYQKIVVALNETIRTMAEIDKLIESHGGWPAAFEPQPAARRGVEEAAEVLPFRPRTVEPAPEDRYVTCVPLVPLKAAAGRFSSQQLVEEDAGLEWAEVRSRHRLRPGMFVAQVVGRSMEPTIPDGSWCLFRGPVEGSRQGRNVLVQLRDATDPETGQHYTVKRYRSEKAKRSESWRHKRITLEPANPEFEEIEFLDAEEDELQIVAELVDVLAN
;
A
#
# COMPACT_ATOMS: atom_id res chain seq x y z
N MET A 1 9.53 9.49 -6.79
CA MET A 1 8.38 9.93 -5.97
C MET A 1 7.16 9.64 -6.81
N SER A 2 6.38 8.61 -6.46
CA SER A 2 5.16 8.29 -7.20
C SER A 2 4.04 9.19 -6.68
N PHE A 3 3.33 9.87 -7.58
CA PHE A 3 2.18 10.70 -7.25
C PHE A 3 0.95 10.08 -7.92
N GLY A 4 -0.03 9.67 -7.13
CA GLY A 4 -1.34 9.22 -7.62
C GLY A 4 -2.35 10.35 -7.51
N PRO A 5 -2.80 10.98 -8.62
CA PRO A 5 -3.86 11.97 -8.54
C PRO A 5 -5.16 11.31 -8.08
N LEU A 6 -5.96 11.99 -7.27
CA LEU A 6 -7.27 11.47 -6.83
C LEU A 6 -8.30 11.46 -7.97
N TYR A 7 -8.21 12.44 -8.87
CA TYR A 7 -9.13 12.59 -9.99
C TYR A 7 -8.36 12.65 -11.32
N LEU A 8 -8.95 12.05 -12.35
CA LEU A 8 -8.57 12.18 -13.74
C LEU A 8 -9.48 13.21 -14.42
N TYR A 9 -8.93 14.03 -15.31
CA TYR A 9 -9.67 15.08 -16.01
C TYR A 9 -9.76 14.79 -17.51
N PRO A 10 -10.90 15.09 -18.15
CA PRO A 10 -11.06 14.93 -19.59
C PRO A 10 -10.00 15.71 -20.38
N GLY A 11 -9.45 15.10 -21.43
CA GLY A 11 -8.53 15.76 -22.37
C GLY A 11 -7.08 15.91 -21.92
N ILE A 12 -6.72 15.46 -20.71
CA ILE A 12 -5.33 15.40 -20.23
C ILE A 12 -4.76 13.98 -20.31
N ALA A 13 -5.63 12.97 -20.24
CA ALA A 13 -5.30 11.55 -20.38
C ALA A 13 -5.01 11.14 -21.83
N LYS A 14 -4.10 10.17 -22.03
CA LYS A 14 -3.97 9.47 -23.33
C LYS A 14 -5.31 8.81 -23.67
N ALA A 15 -5.65 8.76 -24.96
CA ALA A 15 -6.97 8.40 -25.48
C ALA A 15 -7.56 7.03 -25.05
N ASP A 16 -6.79 6.18 -24.35
CA ASP A 16 -7.20 4.82 -23.96
C ASP A 16 -7.69 4.67 -22.50
N GLU A 17 -7.71 5.73 -21.68
CA GLU A 17 -8.19 5.62 -20.28
C GLU A 17 -9.71 5.41 -20.12
N GLY A 18 -10.46 5.45 -21.24
CA GLY A 18 -11.90 5.22 -21.25
C GLY A 18 -12.32 3.76 -21.06
N LEU A 19 -11.42 2.79 -21.19
CA LEU A 19 -11.77 1.36 -21.06
C LEU A 19 -11.88 0.87 -19.61
N PHE A 20 -11.14 1.47 -18.68
CA PHE A 20 -11.04 1.01 -17.30
C PHE A 20 -11.75 1.90 -16.28
N ASN A 21 -12.09 3.15 -16.64
CA ASN A 21 -12.76 4.07 -15.73
C ASN A 21 -14.30 3.99 -15.85
N ARG A 22 -14.92 3.23 -14.95
CA ARG A 22 -16.38 3.04 -14.90
C ARG A 22 -17.14 4.15 -14.18
N TRP A 23 -16.43 5.11 -13.58
CA TRP A 23 -17.06 6.11 -12.74
C TRP A 23 -17.79 7.16 -13.57
N PRO A 24 -19.02 7.55 -13.20
CA PRO A 24 -19.68 8.66 -13.86
C PRO A 24 -18.92 9.97 -13.59
N GLY A 25 -18.77 10.78 -14.63
CA GLY A 25 -18.09 12.07 -14.56
C GLY A 25 -18.77 13.01 -13.57
N GLY A 26 -17.98 13.56 -12.64
CA GLY A 26 -18.41 14.53 -11.65
C GLY A 26 -18.25 15.98 -12.14
N ARG A 27 -17.94 16.88 -11.21
CA ARG A 27 -17.70 18.29 -11.53
C ARG A 27 -16.60 18.44 -12.58
N HIS A 28 -16.85 19.26 -13.61
CA HIS A 28 -15.94 19.46 -14.73
C HIS A 28 -15.57 18.18 -15.50
N GLY A 29 -16.41 17.13 -15.40
CA GLY A 29 -16.19 15.84 -16.07
C GLY A 29 -15.07 15.01 -15.44
N ARG A 30 -14.56 15.38 -14.26
CA ARG A 30 -13.51 14.62 -13.58
C ARG A 30 -14.04 13.28 -13.09
N THR A 31 -13.21 12.25 -13.11
CA THR A 31 -13.54 10.91 -12.61
C THR A 31 -12.56 10.49 -11.52
N PRO A 32 -12.97 9.71 -10.52
CA PRO A 32 -12.05 9.12 -9.55
C PRO A 32 -10.97 8.30 -10.25
N ASN A 33 -9.75 8.38 -9.74
CA ASN A 33 -8.64 7.49 -10.04
C ASN A 33 -8.55 6.39 -8.97
N LEU A 34 -9.66 5.68 -8.77
CA LEU A 34 -9.80 4.63 -7.77
C LEU A 34 -10.29 3.37 -8.48
N ASP A 35 -9.68 2.24 -8.15
CA ASP A 35 -10.14 0.95 -8.63
C ASP A 35 -11.55 0.65 -8.09
N SER A 36 -12.44 0.15 -8.96
CA SER A 36 -13.83 -0.10 -8.56
C SER A 36 -13.99 -1.27 -7.61
N ALA A 37 -13.20 -2.34 -7.75
CA ALA A 37 -13.29 -3.48 -6.85
C ALA A 37 -12.84 -3.08 -5.44
N PHE A 38 -11.78 -2.26 -5.33
CA PHE A 38 -11.35 -1.69 -4.05
C PHE A 38 -12.43 -0.81 -3.42
N VAL A 39 -13.11 0.03 -4.20
CA VAL A 39 -14.23 0.85 -3.69
C VAL A 39 -15.41 -0.01 -3.25
N ASP A 40 -15.72 -1.08 -3.99
CA ASP A 40 -16.79 -2.01 -3.63
C ASP A 40 -16.49 -2.76 -2.32
N GLU A 41 -15.22 -3.12 -2.08
CA GLU A 41 -14.77 -3.72 -0.82
C GLU A 41 -14.98 -2.78 0.37
N ILE A 42 -14.60 -1.50 0.22
CA ILE A 42 -14.86 -0.47 1.24
C ILE A 42 -16.36 -0.27 1.44
N ALA A 43 -17.13 -0.20 0.35
CA ALA A 43 -18.58 0.01 0.40
C ALA A 43 -19.30 -1.13 1.13
N GLY A 44 -18.89 -2.37 0.88
CA GLY A 44 -19.39 -3.56 1.57
C GLY A 44 -19.04 -3.54 3.05
N ALA A 45 -17.78 -3.28 3.38
CA ALA A 45 -17.30 -3.34 4.76
C ALA A 45 -17.79 -2.16 5.62
N ALA A 46 -17.97 -0.97 5.03
CA ALA A 46 -18.50 0.20 5.70
C ALA A 46 -20.04 0.30 5.62
N GLU A 47 -20.72 -0.58 4.88
CA GLU A 47 -22.16 -0.51 4.62
C GLU A 47 -22.63 0.88 4.13
N LEU A 48 -21.83 1.53 3.29
CA LEU A 48 -22.10 2.86 2.72
C LEU A 48 -22.10 2.81 1.20
N ARG A 49 -22.86 3.71 0.56
CA ARG A 49 -22.87 3.82 -0.90
C ARG A 49 -21.81 4.81 -1.39
N PHE A 50 -21.04 4.42 -2.38
CA PHE A 50 -20.07 5.31 -3.00
C PHE A 50 -20.74 6.36 -3.90
N ILE A 51 -20.24 7.59 -3.87
CA ILE A 51 -20.49 8.63 -4.89
C ILE A 51 -19.19 8.93 -5.63
N SER A 52 -19.25 9.24 -6.93
CA SER A 52 -18.04 9.40 -7.75
C SER A 52 -17.37 10.77 -7.66
N ASP A 53 -17.87 11.70 -6.84
CA ASP A 53 -17.32 13.06 -6.76
C ASP A 53 -17.41 13.65 -5.35
N GLY A 54 -16.33 14.27 -4.90
CA GLY A 54 -16.23 14.95 -3.60
C GLY A 54 -16.29 14.02 -2.39
N ARG A 55 -16.95 14.51 -1.34
CA ARG A 55 -17.20 13.82 -0.06
C ARG A 55 -18.66 13.41 0.04
N GLY A 56 -18.90 12.25 0.63
CA GLY A 56 -20.22 11.82 1.06
C GLY A 56 -20.64 12.47 2.39
N ASP A 57 -21.77 12.02 2.92
CA ASP A 57 -22.27 12.47 4.24
C ASP A 57 -21.74 11.60 5.40
N LEU A 58 -20.99 10.55 5.09
CA LEU A 58 -20.52 9.48 5.97
C LEU A 58 -21.63 8.79 6.77
N ARG A 59 -22.90 9.03 6.47
CA ARG A 59 -24.06 8.38 7.11
C ARG A 59 -24.66 7.33 6.19
N ARG A 60 -24.78 7.68 4.91
CA ARG A 60 -25.34 6.87 3.83
C ARG A 60 -24.37 6.76 2.66
N THR A 61 -23.48 7.75 2.50
CA THR A 61 -22.54 7.80 1.39
C THR A 61 -21.13 8.17 1.79
N PHE A 62 -20.16 7.76 0.97
CA PHE A 62 -18.77 8.21 1.00
C PHE A 62 -18.30 8.48 -0.45
N GLY A 63 -17.30 9.33 -0.63
CA GLY A 63 -16.74 9.68 -1.94
C GLY A 63 -15.22 9.52 -2.01
N PRO A 64 -14.58 9.88 -3.13
CA PRO A 64 -13.14 9.71 -3.32
C PRO A 64 -12.29 10.45 -2.28
N GLU A 65 -12.73 11.64 -1.86
CA GLU A 65 -12.03 12.41 -0.83
C GLU A 65 -12.10 11.71 0.54
N ASP A 66 -13.18 10.97 0.82
CA ASP A 66 -13.32 10.16 2.03
C ASP A 66 -12.43 8.93 2.00
N VAL A 67 -12.29 8.28 0.84
CA VAL A 67 -11.35 7.16 0.65
C VAL A 67 -9.93 7.61 0.95
N ILE A 68 -9.49 8.73 0.37
CA ILE A 68 -8.15 9.26 0.64
C ILE A 68 -8.01 9.66 2.10
N ALA A 69 -9.00 10.32 2.70
CA ALA A 69 -8.95 10.68 4.12
C ALA A 69 -8.79 9.44 5.01
N TRP A 70 -9.60 8.41 4.79
CA TRP A 70 -9.48 7.14 5.51
C TRP A 70 -8.08 6.52 5.34
N MET A 71 -7.60 6.34 4.11
CA MET A 71 -6.26 5.82 3.85
C MET A 71 -5.18 6.66 4.54
N TYR A 72 -5.32 7.98 4.48
CA TYR A 72 -4.39 8.92 5.07
C TYR A 72 -4.32 8.77 6.58
N SER A 73 -5.46 8.54 7.25
CA SER A 73 -5.52 8.28 8.68
C SER A 73 -4.78 6.98 9.05
N VAL A 74 -5.02 5.88 8.32
CA VAL A 74 -4.38 4.58 8.56
C VAL A 74 -2.87 4.70 8.38
N PHE A 75 -2.41 5.37 7.32
CA PHE A 75 -0.98 5.60 7.10
C PHE A 75 -0.34 6.55 8.12
N HIS A 76 -1.13 7.29 8.89
CA HIS A 76 -0.66 8.13 9.99
C HIS A 76 -0.74 7.45 11.36
N SER A 77 -1.32 6.26 11.49
CA SER A 77 -1.26 5.45 12.71
C SER A 77 0.19 5.02 13.02
N PRO A 78 0.77 5.43 14.18
CA PRO A 78 2.02 4.86 14.67
C PRO A 78 1.97 3.34 14.81
N GLY A 79 0.84 2.80 15.28
CA GLY A 79 0.58 1.36 15.36
C GLY A 79 0.74 0.65 14.01
N TYR A 80 0.08 1.15 12.95
CA TYR A 80 0.20 0.60 11.59
C TYR A 80 1.66 0.62 11.09
N ARG A 81 2.35 1.77 11.23
CA ARG A 81 3.74 1.92 10.76
C ARG A 81 4.69 0.96 11.47
N SER A 82 4.47 0.72 12.75
CA SER A 82 5.28 -0.20 13.56
C SER A 82 5.00 -1.66 13.17
N LEU A 83 3.72 -2.02 13.03
CA LEU A 83 3.30 -3.38 12.70
C LEU A 83 3.80 -3.82 11.31
N TYR A 84 3.76 -2.91 10.33
CA TYR A 84 4.10 -3.22 8.94
C TYR A 84 5.48 -2.69 8.52
N GLU A 85 6.35 -2.27 9.45
CA GLU A 85 7.63 -1.60 9.16
C GLU A 85 8.48 -2.35 8.13
N ALA A 86 8.63 -3.67 8.29
CA ALA A 86 9.42 -4.50 7.38
C ALA A 86 8.87 -4.48 5.94
N HIS A 87 7.55 -4.50 5.78
CA HIS A 87 6.90 -4.46 4.47
C HIS A 87 6.96 -3.07 3.83
N LEU A 88 6.77 -2.02 4.63
CA LEU A 88 6.82 -0.62 4.18
C LEU A 88 8.21 -0.21 3.65
N LYS A 89 9.27 -0.90 4.08
CA LYS A 89 10.63 -0.71 3.54
C LYS A 89 10.86 -1.39 2.18
N LEU A 90 10.03 -2.37 1.83
CA LEU A 90 10.24 -3.24 0.67
C LEU A 90 9.26 -2.97 -0.48
N ASP A 91 8.04 -2.52 -0.19
CA ASP A 91 6.98 -2.37 -1.18
C ASP A 91 6.00 -1.25 -0.86
N PHE A 92 5.07 -0.99 -1.79
CA PHE A 92 3.96 -0.08 -1.56
C PHE A 92 3.11 -0.51 -0.35
N PRO A 93 2.61 0.46 0.43
CA PRO A 93 1.78 0.17 1.59
C PRO A 93 0.45 -0.48 1.16
N ARG A 94 -0.06 -1.39 2.01
CA ARG A 94 -1.35 -2.07 1.81
C ARG A 94 -2.25 -1.77 3.00
N ILE A 95 -3.52 -1.51 2.75
CA ILE A 95 -4.50 -1.22 3.79
C ILE A 95 -5.57 -2.31 3.76
N PRO A 96 -5.87 -2.99 4.88
CA PRO A 96 -7.02 -3.87 4.95
C PRO A 96 -8.33 -3.06 4.84
N PRO A 97 -9.42 -3.65 4.35
CA PRO A 97 -10.72 -2.99 4.38
C PRO A 97 -11.09 -2.59 5.82
N PRO A 98 -11.92 -1.55 6.00
CA PRO A 98 -12.33 -1.14 7.34
C PRO A 98 -13.13 -2.26 8.02
N GLY A 99 -12.90 -2.55 9.31
CA GLY A 99 -13.61 -3.61 10.02
C GLY A 99 -15.06 -3.29 10.40
N GLY A 100 -15.65 -2.23 9.83
CA GLY A 100 -17.03 -1.83 10.04
C GLY A 100 -17.28 -0.34 9.83
N THR A 101 -18.56 0.00 9.78
CA THR A 101 -19.07 1.36 9.52
C THR A 101 -18.55 2.41 10.50
N ASP A 102 -18.55 2.13 11.80
CA ASP A 102 -18.21 3.12 12.82
C ASP A 102 -16.70 3.42 12.83
N LEU A 103 -15.87 2.39 12.68
CA LEU A 103 -14.43 2.58 12.55
C LEU A 103 -14.10 3.35 11.26
N PHE A 104 -14.71 2.99 10.12
CA PHE A 104 -14.51 3.69 8.85
C PHE A 104 -14.83 5.18 8.98
N ARG A 105 -15.99 5.53 9.55
CA ARG A 105 -16.40 6.92 9.77
C ARG A 105 -15.42 7.67 10.66
N ALA A 106 -15.01 7.08 11.78
CA ALA A 106 -14.12 7.72 12.74
C ALA A 106 -12.74 7.99 12.13
N LEU A 107 -12.16 6.98 11.47
CA LEU A 107 -10.88 7.10 10.78
C LEU A 107 -10.94 8.11 9.63
N THR A 108 -12.01 8.09 8.83
CA THR A 108 -12.22 9.07 7.75
C THR A 108 -12.28 10.50 8.30
N GLY A 109 -12.99 10.72 9.42
CA GLY A 109 -13.04 12.01 10.10
C GLY A 109 -11.67 12.51 10.55
N ALA A 110 -10.88 11.64 11.20
CA ALA A 110 -9.50 11.97 11.60
C ALA A 110 -8.60 12.23 10.38
N GLY A 111 -8.80 11.49 9.30
CA GLY A 111 -8.13 11.69 8.02
C GLY A 111 -8.37 13.07 7.40
N HIS A 112 -9.62 13.53 7.41
CA HIS A 112 -9.96 14.89 6.95
C HIS A 112 -9.29 15.97 7.78
N VAL A 113 -9.18 15.77 9.10
CA VAL A 113 -8.44 16.68 9.99
C VAL A 113 -6.96 16.73 9.58
N LEU A 114 -6.31 15.57 9.41
CA LEU A 114 -4.91 15.50 8.98
C LEU A 114 -4.67 16.16 7.61
N LEU A 115 -5.55 15.91 6.64
CA LEU A 115 -5.45 16.53 5.31
C LEU A 115 -5.54 18.05 5.40
N ALA A 116 -6.51 18.60 6.15
CA ALA A 116 -6.65 20.04 6.35
C ALA A 116 -5.40 20.65 7.00
N LEU A 117 -4.88 20.00 8.06
CA LEU A 117 -3.64 20.44 8.73
C LEU A 117 -2.45 20.48 7.77
N HIS A 118 -2.29 19.45 6.93
CA HIS A 118 -1.16 19.35 6.00
C HIS A 118 -1.29 20.22 4.74
N LEU A 119 -2.51 20.65 4.41
CA LEU A 119 -2.76 21.72 3.44
C LEU A 119 -2.62 23.12 4.07
N LEU A 120 -2.30 23.19 5.37
CA LEU A 120 -2.26 24.42 6.17
C LEU A 120 -3.58 25.21 6.10
N GLU A 121 -4.70 24.49 5.95
CA GLU A 121 -6.03 25.07 6.06
C GLU A 121 -6.29 25.40 7.54
N PRO A 122 -6.61 26.66 7.86
CA PRO A 122 -6.79 27.05 9.26
C PRO A 122 -8.04 26.38 9.84
N ALA A 123 -7.88 25.55 10.88
CA ALA A 123 -9.00 25.11 11.70
C ALA A 123 -9.75 26.32 12.31
N LYS A 124 -8.96 27.34 12.71
CA LYS A 124 -9.42 28.70 13.07
C LYS A 124 -8.35 29.74 12.65
N PRO A 125 -8.73 30.91 12.11
CA PRO A 125 -7.78 31.96 11.79
C PRO A 125 -7.05 32.47 13.04
N GLY A 126 -5.71 32.51 13.00
CA GLY A 126 -4.89 33.18 14.01
C GLY A 126 -4.53 32.37 15.27
N GLU A 127 -4.86 31.08 15.31
CA GLU A 127 -4.44 30.20 16.40
C GLU A 127 -2.94 29.90 16.29
N THR A 128 -2.17 30.22 17.34
CA THR A 128 -0.74 29.92 17.45
C THR A 128 -0.46 29.36 18.83
N ILE A 129 0.47 28.41 18.92
CA ILE A 129 0.96 27.87 20.21
C ILE A 129 2.33 28.43 20.59
N THR A 130 2.84 29.36 19.79
CA THR A 130 4.20 29.87 19.88
C THR A 130 4.23 31.38 19.88
N ASP A 131 5.14 31.95 20.67
CA ASP A 131 5.45 33.37 20.65
C ASP A 131 6.78 33.61 19.95
N TYR A 132 6.82 34.52 18.97
CA TYR A 132 8.06 34.92 18.33
C TYR A 132 8.73 36.04 19.14
N ALA A 133 9.99 35.81 19.54
CA ALA A 133 10.84 36.81 20.17
C ALA A 133 11.97 37.20 19.24
N GLY A 134 12.07 38.50 18.92
CA GLY A 134 13.11 39.01 18.03
C GLY A 134 12.75 40.35 17.40
N HIS A 135 13.67 40.88 16.61
CA HIS A 135 13.41 42.06 15.79
C HIS A 135 12.61 41.69 14.53
N LYS A 136 12.09 42.71 13.85
CA LYS A 136 11.44 42.53 12.54
C LYS A 136 12.47 42.08 11.50
N ASN A 137 12.05 41.22 10.58
CA ASN A 137 12.89 40.70 9.50
C ASN A 137 14.20 40.05 9.99
N PRO A 138 14.14 39.10 10.94
CA PRO A 138 15.34 38.44 11.44
C PRO A 138 16.05 37.69 10.33
N GLU A 139 17.39 37.75 10.30
CA GLU A 139 18.17 36.84 9.46
C GLU A 139 18.18 35.44 10.07
N VAL A 140 17.94 34.41 9.27
CA VAL A 140 18.08 33.02 9.70
C VAL A 140 19.55 32.64 9.72
N GLY A 141 20.13 32.51 10.91
CA GLY A 141 21.50 32.06 11.12
C GLY A 141 21.59 30.54 11.32
N ARG A 142 22.11 30.14 12.48
CA ARG A 142 22.21 28.73 12.86
C ARG A 142 20.95 28.34 13.64
N VAL A 143 20.15 27.48 13.02
CA VAL A 143 18.91 26.99 13.62
C VAL A 143 19.21 25.88 14.63
N GLY A 144 18.61 25.95 15.81
CA GLY A 144 18.63 24.86 16.78
C GLY A 144 17.55 25.02 17.85
N TRP A 145 17.29 23.96 18.60
CA TRP A 145 16.25 23.96 19.64
C TRP A 145 16.82 23.71 21.02
N SER A 146 16.30 24.42 22.03
CA SER A 146 16.55 24.13 23.44
C SER A 146 15.40 24.64 24.30
N ALA A 147 15.04 23.86 25.34
CA ALA A 147 14.06 24.24 26.36
C ALA A 147 12.75 24.84 25.79
N GLY A 148 12.15 24.15 24.81
CA GLY A 148 10.88 24.59 24.21
C GLY A 148 10.99 25.78 23.25
N THR A 149 12.21 26.15 22.81
CA THR A 149 12.44 27.28 21.92
C THR A 149 13.24 26.87 20.69
N VAL A 150 12.77 27.25 19.50
CA VAL A 150 13.54 27.19 18.25
C VAL A 150 14.26 28.52 18.05
N TRP A 151 15.59 28.49 18.07
CA TRP A 151 16.45 29.65 17.86
C TRP A 151 16.85 29.77 16.39
N LEU A 152 16.87 31.01 15.89
CA LEU A 152 17.36 31.36 14.54
C LEU A 152 18.87 31.61 14.53
N ASP A 153 19.44 31.90 15.70
CA ASP A 153 20.80 32.39 15.90
C ASP A 153 21.55 31.60 16.98
N ALA A 154 21.26 30.30 17.12
CA ALA A 154 21.91 29.45 18.11
C ALA A 154 23.45 29.53 17.96
N PRO A 155 24.21 29.78 19.03
CA PRO A 155 25.68 29.89 18.93
C PRO A 155 26.33 28.60 18.42
N LYS A 156 25.81 27.45 18.86
CA LYS A 156 26.31 26.12 18.53
C LYS A 156 25.17 25.11 18.61
N THR A 157 25.17 24.16 17.66
CA THR A 157 24.15 23.11 17.58
C THR A 157 24.76 21.74 17.39
N LEU A 158 24.13 20.73 17.99
CA LEU A 158 24.54 19.33 17.97
C LEU A 158 23.77 18.59 16.87
N ALA A 159 24.31 18.60 15.65
CA ALA A 159 23.63 18.02 14.48
C ALA A 159 23.27 16.53 14.65
N ARG A 160 24.13 15.76 15.34
CA ARG A 160 23.89 14.32 15.61
C ARG A 160 22.88 14.06 16.73
N GLN A 161 22.42 15.10 17.42
CA GLN A 161 21.41 15.02 18.47
C GLN A 161 20.22 15.88 18.06
N GLY A 162 19.64 15.66 16.88
CA GLY A 162 18.43 16.37 16.45
C GLY A 162 18.56 17.90 16.45
N HIS A 163 19.75 18.42 16.13
CA HIS A 163 20.03 19.86 16.04
C HIS A 163 19.75 20.66 17.34
N ARG A 164 19.97 20.05 18.51
CA ARG A 164 19.85 20.76 19.81
C ARG A 164 20.85 21.92 19.91
N ALA A 165 20.42 23.04 20.50
CA ALA A 165 21.26 24.19 20.80
C ALA A 165 21.93 24.00 22.17
N GLU A 166 23.26 24.11 22.23
CA GLU A 166 24.00 23.98 23.51
C GLU A 166 23.75 25.18 24.43
N ARG A 167 23.45 26.34 23.84
CA ARG A 167 23.11 27.58 24.53
C ARG A 167 21.96 28.27 23.80
N PRO A 168 21.09 29.01 24.52
CA PRO A 168 20.07 29.83 23.91
C PRO A 168 20.63 30.81 22.87
N GLY A 169 19.85 31.07 21.83
CA GLY A 169 20.01 32.23 20.96
C GLY A 169 19.36 33.47 21.55
N THR A 170 19.17 34.50 20.72
CA THR A 170 18.46 35.73 21.10
C THR A 170 17.17 35.93 20.32
N THR A 171 17.03 35.29 19.17
CA THR A 171 15.89 35.42 18.26
C THR A 171 15.30 34.04 17.97
N GLY A 172 14.00 33.85 18.19
CA GLY A 172 13.41 32.53 18.06
C GLY A 172 11.90 32.44 18.31
N PHE A 173 11.40 31.21 18.21
CA PHE A 173 10.01 30.84 18.47
C PHE A 173 9.93 30.06 19.78
N HIS A 174 9.31 30.65 20.80
CA HIS A 174 9.05 30.02 22.08
C HIS A 174 7.80 29.15 22.01
N GLY A 175 7.69 28.17 22.92
CA GLY A 175 6.52 27.31 23.02
C GLY A 175 6.47 26.18 21.99
N VAL A 176 7.62 25.82 21.38
CA VAL A 176 7.71 24.68 20.44
C VAL A 176 8.00 23.41 21.25
N PRO A 177 7.04 22.46 21.39
CA PRO A 177 7.27 21.22 22.12
C PRO A 177 8.41 20.39 21.51
N GLU A 178 9.07 19.57 22.33
CA GLU A 178 10.18 18.72 21.87
C GLU A 178 9.71 17.72 20.80
N GLU A 179 8.54 17.12 20.98
CA GLU A 179 7.94 16.20 20.01
C GLU A 179 7.64 16.86 18.66
N VAL A 180 7.27 18.14 18.64
CA VAL A 180 7.05 18.91 17.41
C VAL A 180 8.39 19.22 16.73
N TRP A 181 9.40 19.59 17.51
CA TRP A 181 10.74 19.80 17.00
C TRP A 181 11.33 18.52 16.38
N ASP A 182 11.18 17.39 17.05
CA ASP A 182 11.69 16.09 16.63
C ASP A 182 10.82 15.40 15.58
N PHE A 183 9.70 15.98 15.17
CA PHE A 183 8.82 15.37 14.20
C PHE A 183 9.46 15.30 12.80
N HIS A 184 9.38 14.13 12.17
CA HIS A 184 9.94 13.85 10.85
C HIS A 184 8.88 13.45 9.84
N ILE A 185 9.04 13.95 8.61
CA ILE A 185 8.36 13.41 7.43
C ILE A 185 9.43 12.94 6.46
N GLY A 186 9.47 11.62 6.22
CA GLY A 186 10.62 10.98 5.59
C GLY A 186 11.90 11.26 6.38
N GLY A 187 13.00 11.57 5.69
CA GLY A 187 14.27 11.93 6.32
C GLY A 187 14.36 13.36 6.84
N TYR A 188 13.28 14.15 6.81
CA TYR A 188 13.33 15.58 7.13
C TYR A 188 12.67 15.89 8.48
N GLN A 189 13.48 16.41 9.40
CA GLN A 189 13.00 17.09 10.60
C GLN A 189 12.34 18.41 10.20
N VAL A 190 11.01 18.48 10.23
CA VAL A 190 10.23 19.50 9.50
C VAL A 190 10.54 20.92 9.97
N CYS A 191 10.45 21.17 11.28
CA CYS A 191 10.71 22.47 11.89
C CYS A 191 12.14 22.98 11.62
N HIS A 192 13.14 22.09 11.67
CA HIS A 192 14.52 22.45 11.38
C HIS A 192 14.75 22.70 9.89
N LYS A 193 14.26 21.80 9.02
CA LYS A 193 14.49 21.85 7.56
C LYS A 193 13.97 23.14 6.95
N TRP A 194 12.76 23.56 7.32
CA TRP A 194 12.13 24.77 6.75
C TRP A 194 12.96 26.04 7.00
N LEU A 195 13.51 26.18 8.21
CA LEU A 195 14.38 27.31 8.57
C LEU A 195 15.78 27.14 7.98
N LYS A 196 16.36 25.94 8.02
CA LYS A 196 17.69 25.65 7.45
C LYS A 196 17.78 26.05 5.97
N ASP A 197 16.74 25.78 5.18
CA ASP A 197 16.69 26.13 3.76
C ASP A 197 16.62 27.64 3.50
N ARG A 198 16.35 28.42 4.55
CA ARG A 198 16.29 29.89 4.52
C ARG A 198 17.50 30.55 5.17
N LYS A 199 18.53 29.78 5.53
CA LYS A 199 19.75 30.32 6.14
C LYS A 199 20.37 31.43 5.29
N GLY A 200 20.72 32.55 5.93
CA GLY A 200 21.24 33.77 5.30
C GLY A 200 20.17 34.67 4.67
N ARG A 201 18.88 34.32 4.79
CA ARG A 201 17.75 35.16 4.35
C ARG A 201 17.05 35.76 5.56
N THR A 202 16.38 36.88 5.36
CA THR A 202 15.48 37.46 6.37
C THR A 202 14.08 36.84 6.28
N LEU A 203 13.41 36.69 7.43
CA LEU A 203 12.02 36.22 7.49
C LEU A 203 11.06 37.41 7.55
N SER A 204 10.15 37.52 6.57
CA SER A 204 9.06 38.51 6.66
C SER A 204 8.06 38.14 7.76
N ASP A 205 7.17 39.07 8.12
CA ASP A 205 6.05 38.79 9.04
C ASP A 205 5.18 37.62 8.54
N ALA A 206 5.04 37.47 7.21
CA ALA A 206 4.33 36.35 6.60
C ALA A 206 5.09 35.02 6.74
N ASP A 207 6.42 35.04 6.65
CA ASP A 207 7.26 33.86 6.88
C ASP A 207 7.20 33.40 8.35
N ILE A 208 7.25 34.34 9.29
CA ILE A 208 7.10 34.09 10.72
C ILE A 208 5.74 33.44 10.99
N ALA A 209 4.65 34.08 10.53
CA ALA A 209 3.30 33.53 10.69
C ALA A 209 3.13 32.16 10.02
N HIS A 210 3.74 31.93 8.86
CA HIS A 210 3.72 30.64 8.18
C HIS A 210 4.46 29.57 8.97
N TYR A 211 5.62 29.89 9.56
CA TYR A 211 6.34 28.94 10.41
C TYR A 211 5.54 28.56 11.65
N GLN A 212 4.89 29.53 12.31
CA GLN A 212 4.02 29.26 13.46
C GLN A 212 2.84 28.34 13.07
N LYS A 213 2.26 28.52 11.88
CA LYS A 213 1.23 27.59 11.35
C LYS A 213 1.77 26.17 11.15
N ILE A 214 3.00 26.01 10.67
CA ILE A 214 3.64 24.69 10.57
C ILE A 214 3.76 24.06 11.96
N VAL A 215 4.20 24.80 12.97
CA VAL A 215 4.33 24.29 14.34
C VAL A 215 2.97 23.82 14.88
N VAL A 216 1.91 24.61 14.69
CA VAL A 216 0.54 24.22 15.07
C VAL A 216 0.08 22.96 14.33
N ALA A 217 0.30 22.91 13.01
CA ALA A 217 -0.08 21.76 12.20
C ALA A 217 0.60 20.48 12.68
N LEU A 218 1.90 20.53 12.98
CA LEU A 218 2.63 19.37 13.50
C LEU A 218 2.15 18.94 14.88
N ASN A 219 1.88 19.90 15.77
CA ASN A 219 1.33 19.61 17.10
C ASN A 219 -0.01 18.88 17.01
N GLU A 220 -0.92 19.39 16.18
CA GLU A 220 -2.23 18.77 15.97
C GLU A 220 -2.14 17.44 15.21
N THR A 221 -1.17 17.28 14.31
CA THR A 221 -0.88 16.00 13.67
C THR A 221 -0.46 14.96 14.69
N ILE A 222 0.46 15.27 15.61
CA ILE A 222 0.89 14.36 16.68
C ILE A 222 -0.28 13.94 17.56
N ARG A 223 -1.12 14.91 17.98
CA ARG A 223 -2.34 14.64 18.75
C ARG A 223 -3.30 13.71 17.99
N THR A 224 -3.55 14.02 16.72
CA THR A 224 -4.48 13.26 15.87
C THR A 224 -3.98 11.84 15.60
N MET A 225 -2.67 11.65 15.40
CA MET A 225 -2.04 10.33 15.26
C MET A 225 -2.27 9.46 16.50
N ALA A 226 -2.12 10.04 17.70
CA ALA A 226 -2.40 9.33 18.94
C ALA A 226 -3.90 9.01 19.11
N GLU A 227 -4.79 9.89 18.65
CA GLU A 227 -6.24 9.65 18.65
C GLU A 227 -6.65 8.54 17.68
N ILE A 228 -6.04 8.47 16.50
CA ILE A 228 -6.24 7.38 15.54
C ILE A 228 -5.91 6.02 16.17
N ASP A 229 -4.75 5.90 16.84
CA ASP A 229 -4.38 4.64 17.50
C ASP A 229 -5.36 4.28 18.62
N LYS A 230 -5.81 5.25 19.41
CA LYS A 230 -6.84 5.02 20.44
C LYS A 230 -8.18 4.58 19.84
N LEU A 231 -8.58 5.14 18.70
CA LEU A 231 -9.78 4.74 17.97
C LEU A 231 -9.68 3.31 17.47
N ILE A 232 -8.53 2.92 16.93
CA ILE A 232 -8.29 1.55 16.47
C ILE A 232 -8.33 0.58 17.67
N GLU A 233 -7.67 0.93 18.77
CA GLU A 233 -7.69 0.13 20.00
C GLU A 233 -9.10 -0.04 20.56
N SER A 234 -9.93 1.01 20.56
CA SER A 234 -11.33 0.91 21.02
C SER A 234 -12.22 0.04 20.12
N HIS A 235 -11.73 -0.35 18.93
CA HIS A 235 -12.40 -1.27 18.01
C HIS A 235 -11.72 -2.65 17.94
N GLY A 236 -10.83 -2.97 18.89
CA GLY A 236 -10.20 -4.29 19.00
C GLY A 236 -8.71 -4.33 18.66
N GLY A 237 -8.11 -3.19 18.31
CA GLY A 237 -6.68 -3.08 18.03
C GLY A 237 -6.27 -3.75 16.72
N TRP A 238 -4.97 -3.80 16.44
CA TRP A 238 -4.47 -4.46 15.23
C TRP A 238 -4.24 -5.97 15.45
N PRO A 239 -4.58 -6.84 14.47
CA PRO A 239 -5.30 -6.56 13.24
C PRO A 239 -6.84 -6.59 13.39
N ALA A 240 -7.36 -7.02 14.53
CA ALA A 240 -8.77 -7.37 14.75
C ALA A 240 -9.78 -6.25 14.43
N ALA A 241 -9.42 -4.99 14.64
CA ALA A 241 -10.25 -3.83 14.29
C ALA A 241 -10.55 -3.71 12.80
N PHE A 242 -9.78 -4.39 11.94
CA PHE A 242 -9.95 -4.40 10.49
C PHE A 242 -10.41 -5.77 9.97
N GLU A 243 -10.72 -6.71 10.87
CA GLU A 243 -11.38 -7.95 10.51
C GLU A 243 -12.90 -7.69 10.37
N PRO A 244 -13.60 -8.35 9.43
CA PRO A 244 -15.04 -8.20 9.30
C PRO A 244 -15.73 -8.63 10.61
N GLN A 245 -16.43 -7.72 11.27
CA GLN A 245 -17.24 -8.10 12.42
C GLN A 245 -18.37 -9.04 11.96
N PRO A 246 -18.65 -10.14 12.68
CA PRO A 246 -19.82 -10.94 12.40
C PRO A 246 -21.05 -10.06 12.60
N ALA A 247 -21.72 -9.71 11.50
CA ALA A 247 -22.88 -8.83 11.51
C ALA A 247 -23.89 -9.32 12.56
N ALA A 248 -24.41 -8.39 13.37
CA ALA A 248 -25.55 -8.66 14.23
C ALA A 248 -26.73 -9.13 13.36
N ARG A 249 -26.87 -10.45 13.21
CA ARG A 249 -27.85 -11.12 12.36
C ARG A 249 -29.26 -10.68 12.76
N ARG A 250 -29.83 -9.71 12.03
CA ARG A 250 -31.29 -9.56 11.92
C ARG A 250 -31.75 -10.34 10.70
N GLY A 251 -32.23 -11.55 10.99
CA GLY A 251 -33.12 -12.39 10.21
C GLY A 251 -33.14 -12.17 8.70
N VAL A 252 -32.26 -12.88 7.99
CA VAL A 252 -32.58 -13.50 6.70
C VAL A 252 -32.02 -14.92 6.78
N GLU A 253 -32.84 -15.86 6.33
CA GLU A 253 -32.66 -17.31 6.40
C GLU A 253 -31.28 -17.79 5.94
N GLU A 254 -30.84 -18.88 6.58
CA GLU A 254 -29.67 -19.68 6.22
C GLU A 254 -29.63 -20.01 4.72
N ALA A 255 -28.92 -19.20 3.95
CA ALA A 255 -28.16 -19.72 2.83
C ALA A 255 -26.78 -20.05 3.39
N ALA A 256 -26.41 -21.33 3.38
CA ALA A 256 -25.13 -21.82 3.84
C ALA A 256 -23.98 -20.92 3.30
N GLU A 257 -23.35 -20.16 4.20
CA GLU A 257 -22.10 -19.45 3.91
C GLU A 257 -21.05 -20.48 3.50
N VAL A 258 -20.74 -20.53 2.22
CA VAL A 258 -19.48 -21.11 1.76
C VAL A 258 -18.40 -20.13 2.22
N LEU A 259 -17.81 -20.40 3.38
CA LEU A 259 -16.61 -19.71 3.83
C LEU A 259 -15.54 -19.88 2.74
N PRO A 260 -14.88 -18.80 2.26
CA PRO A 260 -13.78 -18.96 1.30
C PRO A 260 -12.73 -19.87 1.93
N PHE A 261 -12.36 -20.94 1.23
CA PHE A 261 -11.41 -21.90 1.74
C PHE A 261 -10.06 -21.21 1.95
N ARG A 262 -9.61 -21.07 3.20
CA ARG A 262 -8.21 -20.78 3.51
C ARG A 262 -7.52 -22.11 3.85
N PRO A 263 -6.39 -22.49 3.21
CA PRO A 263 -5.62 -23.65 3.61
C PRO A 263 -5.29 -23.55 5.10
N ARG A 264 -5.55 -24.62 5.85
CA ARG A 264 -5.29 -24.66 7.28
C ARG A 264 -3.80 -24.42 7.53
N THR A 265 -3.48 -23.28 8.12
CA THR A 265 -2.11 -22.94 8.51
C THR A 265 -1.70 -23.76 9.72
N VAL A 266 -0.50 -24.33 9.68
CA VAL A 266 0.04 -25.24 10.68
C VAL A 266 1.51 -24.92 10.95
N GLU A 267 2.01 -25.34 12.11
CA GLU A 267 3.45 -25.42 12.40
C GLU A 267 3.89 -26.88 12.33
N PRO A 268 4.29 -27.38 11.14
CA PRO A 268 4.56 -28.81 10.96
C PRO A 268 5.88 -29.20 11.62
N ALA A 269 5.87 -30.39 12.25
CA ALA A 269 7.09 -31.06 12.63
C ALA A 269 7.97 -31.29 11.38
N PRO A 270 9.31 -31.34 11.50
CA PRO A 270 10.20 -31.53 10.36
C PRO A 270 9.84 -32.71 9.44
N GLU A 271 9.31 -33.79 10.02
CA GLU A 271 8.84 -34.99 9.33
C GLU A 271 7.55 -34.81 8.51
N ASP A 272 6.70 -33.83 8.84
CA ASP A 272 5.45 -33.56 8.13
C ASP A 272 5.65 -32.61 6.93
N ARG A 273 6.79 -31.91 6.89
CA ARG A 273 7.16 -30.98 5.82
C ARG A 273 7.37 -31.73 4.52
N TYR A 274 6.66 -31.30 3.47
CA TYR A 274 6.62 -31.94 2.16
C TYR A 274 6.11 -33.39 2.19
N VAL A 275 5.41 -33.80 3.26
CA VAL A 275 4.69 -35.08 3.34
C VAL A 275 3.19 -34.81 3.38
N THR A 276 2.75 -33.97 4.32
CA THR A 276 1.35 -33.51 4.47
C THR A 276 1.22 -32.01 4.33
N CYS A 277 2.33 -31.27 4.49
CA CYS A 277 2.35 -29.82 4.52
C CYS A 277 3.31 -29.25 3.47
N VAL A 278 2.99 -28.08 2.92
CA VAL A 278 3.91 -27.28 2.07
C VAL A 278 3.91 -25.81 2.51
N PRO A 279 4.95 -25.05 2.17
CA PRO A 279 4.98 -23.62 2.46
C PRO A 279 3.82 -22.87 1.79
N LEU A 280 3.24 -21.94 2.53
CA LEU A 280 2.28 -20.95 2.03
C LEU A 280 3.07 -19.70 1.61
N VAL A 281 3.06 -19.38 0.33
CA VAL A 281 3.97 -18.38 -0.24
C VAL A 281 3.17 -17.37 -1.06
N PRO A 282 3.22 -16.07 -0.74
CA PRO A 282 2.70 -15.04 -1.63
C PRO A 282 3.38 -15.12 -3.00
N LEU A 283 2.65 -14.95 -4.11
CA LEU A 283 3.21 -15.11 -5.47
C LEU A 283 4.49 -14.28 -5.70
N LYS A 284 4.59 -13.10 -5.07
CA LYS A 284 5.78 -12.24 -5.11
C LYS A 284 7.04 -12.87 -4.49
N ALA A 285 6.87 -13.68 -3.45
CA ALA A 285 7.98 -14.36 -2.78
C ALA A 285 8.45 -15.62 -3.53
N ALA A 286 7.59 -16.20 -4.38
CA ALA A 286 7.90 -17.41 -5.14
C ALA A 286 9.02 -17.16 -6.18
N ALA A 287 9.08 -15.97 -6.78
CA ALA A 287 10.09 -15.60 -7.77
C ALA A 287 11.51 -15.42 -7.20
N GLY A 288 11.67 -15.14 -5.90
CA GLY A 288 13.01 -15.09 -5.29
C GLY A 288 13.53 -16.48 -4.92
N ARG A 289 12.66 -17.31 -4.33
CA ARG A 289 13.04 -18.59 -3.69
C ARG A 289 13.10 -19.78 -4.65
N PHE A 290 12.21 -19.85 -5.64
CA PHE A 290 12.09 -21.02 -6.53
C PHE A 290 12.69 -20.80 -7.93
N SER A 291 13.35 -19.66 -8.14
CA SER A 291 13.83 -19.22 -9.45
C SER A 291 15.33 -19.41 -9.67
N SER A 292 16.10 -19.67 -8.60
CA SER A 292 17.52 -20.02 -8.65
C SER A 292 17.76 -21.33 -7.87
N GLN A 293 18.65 -22.18 -8.40
CA GLN A 293 19.08 -23.42 -7.74
C GLN A 293 19.96 -23.10 -6.51
N GLN A 294 19.33 -22.70 -5.41
CA GLN A 294 19.90 -22.75 -4.07
C GLN A 294 18.79 -23.15 -3.09
N LEU A 295 18.45 -24.44 -3.10
CA LEU A 295 17.67 -25.12 -2.06
C LEU A 295 18.59 -25.46 -0.89
N VAL A 296 19.24 -24.46 -0.28
CA VAL A 296 19.97 -24.67 0.97
C VAL A 296 19.85 -23.39 1.80
N GLU A 297 19.34 -23.58 3.01
CA GLU A 297 19.20 -22.63 4.12
C GLU A 297 17.90 -21.77 4.18
N GLU A 298 17.05 -22.20 5.14
CA GLU A 298 16.04 -21.45 5.88
C GLU A 298 14.60 -21.35 5.32
N ASP A 299 13.84 -22.42 5.60
CA ASP A 299 12.38 -22.40 5.84
C ASP A 299 11.99 -21.60 7.12
N ALA A 300 12.90 -20.78 7.66
CA ALA A 300 12.66 -19.99 8.86
C ALA A 300 11.71 -18.83 8.53
N GLY A 301 10.57 -18.77 9.23
CA GLY A 301 9.60 -17.67 9.14
C GLY A 301 8.52 -17.80 8.05
N LEU A 302 8.39 -18.93 7.37
CA LEU A 302 7.27 -19.18 6.45
C LEU A 302 6.09 -19.84 7.18
N GLU A 303 4.88 -19.38 6.85
CA GLU A 303 3.66 -20.12 7.18
C GLU A 303 3.59 -21.41 6.35
N TRP A 304 3.08 -22.49 6.94
CA TRP A 304 2.90 -23.78 6.27
C TRP A 304 1.42 -24.11 6.19
N ALA A 305 0.99 -24.73 5.10
CA ALA A 305 -0.37 -25.18 4.88
C ALA A 305 -0.44 -26.70 4.80
N GLU A 306 -1.41 -27.30 5.51
CA GLU A 306 -1.78 -28.71 5.31
C GLU A 306 -2.46 -28.84 3.93
N VAL A 307 -1.95 -29.74 3.07
CA VAL A 307 -2.46 -29.91 1.70
C VAL A 307 -2.92 -31.34 1.47
N ARG A 308 -4.22 -31.49 1.18
CA ARG A 308 -4.81 -32.74 0.72
C ARG A 308 -4.81 -32.76 -0.81
N SER A 309 -3.67 -33.09 -1.39
CA SER A 309 -3.56 -33.32 -2.84
C SER A 309 -3.41 -34.81 -3.15
N ARG A 310 -3.94 -35.24 -4.29
CA ARG A 310 -3.64 -36.57 -4.87
C ARG A 310 -2.19 -36.71 -5.31
N HIS A 311 -1.46 -35.60 -5.39
CA HIS A 311 -0.05 -35.55 -5.79
C HIS A 311 0.86 -35.70 -4.57
N ARG A 312 1.90 -36.52 -4.69
CA ARG A 312 2.92 -36.65 -3.65
C ARG A 312 3.68 -35.33 -3.51
N LEU A 313 3.66 -34.77 -2.30
CA LEU A 313 4.38 -33.56 -1.95
C LEU A 313 5.89 -33.80 -1.95
N ARG A 314 6.67 -32.77 -2.32
CA ARG A 314 8.14 -32.81 -2.37
C ARG A 314 8.73 -31.41 -2.28
N PRO A 315 10.00 -31.26 -1.87
CA PRO A 315 10.69 -29.97 -1.89
C PRO A 315 10.57 -29.28 -3.26
N GLY A 316 10.38 -27.97 -3.25
CA GLY A 316 10.06 -27.19 -4.45
C GLY A 316 8.57 -26.97 -4.70
N MET A 317 7.69 -27.63 -3.91
CA MET A 317 6.25 -27.36 -3.94
C MET A 317 5.83 -26.32 -2.92
N PHE A 318 4.85 -25.50 -3.28
CA PHE A 318 4.28 -24.47 -2.40
C PHE A 318 2.83 -24.18 -2.77
N VAL A 319 2.09 -23.59 -1.84
CA VAL A 319 0.73 -23.11 -2.08
C VAL A 319 0.74 -21.59 -2.21
N ALA A 320 0.03 -21.08 -3.20
CA ALA A 320 -0.21 -19.65 -3.37
C ALA A 320 -1.65 -19.41 -3.85
N GLN A 321 -2.23 -18.29 -3.46
CA GLN A 321 -3.54 -17.88 -3.95
C GLN A 321 -3.40 -17.30 -5.36
N VAL A 322 -4.25 -17.74 -6.27
CA VAL A 322 -4.41 -17.15 -7.60
C VAL A 322 -5.60 -16.21 -7.54
N VAL A 323 -5.37 -14.96 -7.91
CA VAL A 323 -6.39 -13.92 -8.00
C VAL A 323 -6.46 -13.50 -9.46
N GLY A 324 -7.67 -13.32 -9.97
CA GLY A 324 -7.96 -13.07 -11.37
C GLY A 324 -8.82 -14.18 -11.99
N ARG A 325 -9.70 -13.75 -12.89
CA ARG A 325 -10.66 -14.55 -13.66
C ARG A 325 -10.12 -14.96 -15.03
N SER A 326 -8.94 -14.50 -15.45
CA SER A 326 -8.34 -14.85 -16.75
C SER A 326 -8.09 -16.34 -16.95
N MET A 327 -8.03 -17.12 -15.86
CA MET A 327 -7.86 -18.57 -15.93
C MET A 327 -9.15 -19.36 -15.69
N GLU A 328 -10.31 -18.71 -15.62
CA GLU A 328 -11.59 -19.40 -15.51
C GLU A 328 -11.96 -20.13 -16.81
N PRO A 329 -12.64 -21.29 -16.74
CA PRO A 329 -13.04 -22.02 -15.52
C PRO A 329 -11.94 -22.95 -14.97
N THR A 330 -10.74 -22.93 -15.55
CA THR A 330 -9.64 -23.86 -15.20
C THR A 330 -9.10 -23.59 -13.79
N ILE A 331 -9.00 -22.31 -13.42
CA ILE A 331 -8.65 -21.84 -12.09
C ILE A 331 -9.69 -20.78 -11.74
N PRO A 332 -10.67 -21.09 -10.86
CA PRO A 332 -11.60 -20.09 -10.34
C PRO A 332 -10.89 -18.94 -9.62
N ASP A 333 -11.43 -17.73 -9.73
CA ASP A 333 -10.88 -16.58 -9.01
C ASP A 333 -10.86 -16.80 -7.49
N GLY A 334 -9.72 -16.48 -6.87
CA GLY A 334 -9.49 -16.67 -5.43
C GLY A 334 -8.97 -18.06 -5.05
N SER A 335 -8.84 -18.99 -6.01
CA SER A 335 -8.41 -20.36 -5.75
C SER A 335 -7.03 -20.46 -5.12
N TRP A 336 -6.88 -21.39 -4.18
CA TRP A 336 -5.57 -21.80 -3.67
C TRP A 336 -4.98 -22.89 -4.55
N CYS A 337 -3.81 -22.62 -5.09
CA CYS A 337 -3.16 -23.50 -6.05
C CYS A 337 -1.87 -24.07 -5.49
N LEU A 338 -1.66 -25.37 -5.73
CA LEU A 338 -0.40 -26.05 -5.48
C LEU A 338 0.50 -25.86 -6.70
N PHE A 339 1.66 -25.28 -6.48
CA PHE A 339 2.68 -25.04 -7.50
C PHE A 339 3.92 -25.90 -7.26
N ARG A 340 4.70 -26.09 -8.32
CA ARG A 340 6.01 -26.76 -8.26
C ARG A 340 7.06 -25.98 -9.05
N GLY A 341 8.12 -25.55 -8.36
CA GLY A 341 9.29 -24.91 -8.97
C GLY A 341 10.58 -25.69 -8.67
N PRO A 342 11.61 -25.55 -9.53
CA PRO A 342 11.57 -24.95 -10.87
C PRO A 342 10.82 -25.86 -11.86
N VAL A 343 10.39 -25.29 -12.99
CA VAL A 343 9.70 -26.05 -14.05
C VAL A 343 10.67 -26.97 -14.79
N GLU A 344 10.50 -28.29 -14.63
CA GLU A 344 11.30 -29.31 -15.30
C GLU A 344 10.70 -29.66 -16.68
N GLY A 345 11.55 -29.77 -17.71
CA GLY A 345 11.14 -30.19 -19.05
C GLY A 345 10.43 -29.12 -19.88
N SER A 346 9.58 -29.56 -20.81
CA SER A 346 8.85 -28.65 -21.70
C SER A 346 7.80 -27.85 -20.92
N ARG A 347 7.72 -26.55 -21.22
CA ARG A 347 6.71 -25.63 -20.68
C ARG A 347 5.47 -25.53 -21.56
N GLN A 348 5.52 -26.11 -22.77
CA GLN A 348 4.47 -25.98 -23.78
C GLN A 348 3.12 -26.52 -23.30
N GLY A 349 2.09 -25.69 -23.41
CA GLY A 349 0.71 -26.00 -23.05
C GLY A 349 0.44 -26.09 -21.55
N ARG A 350 1.40 -25.70 -20.70
CA ARG A 350 1.29 -25.84 -19.24
C ARG A 350 0.85 -24.54 -18.60
N ASN A 351 0.00 -24.65 -17.58
CA ASN A 351 -0.32 -23.52 -16.71
C ASN A 351 0.89 -23.25 -15.81
N VAL A 352 1.45 -22.06 -15.93
CA VAL A 352 2.67 -21.68 -15.24
C VAL A 352 2.47 -20.35 -14.52
N LEU A 353 3.10 -20.23 -13.35
CA LEU A 353 3.32 -18.97 -12.69
C LEU A 353 4.50 -18.27 -13.36
N VAL A 354 4.24 -17.08 -13.89
CA VAL A 354 5.19 -16.24 -14.61
C VAL A 354 5.38 -14.95 -13.84
N GLN A 355 6.63 -14.54 -13.66
CA GLN A 355 7.00 -13.20 -13.27
C GLN A 355 7.28 -12.37 -14.52
N LEU A 356 6.61 -11.24 -14.64
CA LEU A 356 6.78 -10.24 -15.69
C LEU A 356 7.75 -9.18 -15.19
N ARG A 357 8.90 -8.97 -15.84
CA ARG A 357 9.91 -8.02 -15.36
C ARG A 357 9.56 -6.58 -15.76
N ASP A 358 9.26 -6.38 -17.04
CA ASP A 358 8.99 -5.06 -17.62
C ASP A 358 7.52 -4.85 -18.02
N ALA A 359 6.65 -5.79 -17.64
CA ALA A 359 5.21 -5.73 -17.87
C ALA A 359 4.43 -6.05 -16.60
N THR A 360 3.14 -5.74 -16.60
CA THR A 360 2.18 -6.16 -15.57
C THR A 360 1.07 -6.97 -16.22
N ASP A 361 0.50 -7.88 -15.45
CA ASP A 361 -0.69 -8.62 -15.85
C ASP A 361 -1.85 -7.63 -16.02
N PRO A 362 -2.48 -7.54 -17.21
CA PRO A 362 -3.50 -6.53 -17.49
C PRO A 362 -4.74 -6.62 -16.61
N GLU A 363 -5.00 -7.79 -16.04
CA GLU A 363 -6.15 -8.03 -15.16
C GLU A 363 -5.87 -7.58 -13.73
N THR A 364 -4.73 -8.00 -13.16
CA THR A 364 -4.44 -7.82 -11.75
C THR A 364 -3.53 -6.62 -11.46
N GLY A 365 -2.90 -6.05 -12.50
CA GLY A 365 -1.86 -5.01 -12.37
C GLY A 365 -0.58 -5.50 -11.69
N GLN A 366 -0.44 -6.80 -11.43
CA GLN A 366 0.71 -7.38 -10.75
C GLN A 366 1.80 -7.78 -11.74
N HIS A 367 3.04 -7.82 -11.28
CA HIS A 367 4.17 -8.40 -12.04
C HIS A 367 4.16 -9.93 -12.07
N TYR A 368 3.03 -10.56 -11.75
CA TYR A 368 2.87 -12.00 -11.67
C TYR A 368 1.58 -12.41 -12.34
N THR A 369 1.63 -13.48 -13.10
CA THR A 369 0.44 -14.02 -13.76
C THR A 369 0.49 -15.54 -13.82
N VAL A 370 -0.68 -16.17 -13.78
CA VAL A 370 -0.82 -17.59 -14.10
C VAL A 370 -1.48 -17.67 -15.46
N LYS A 371 -0.80 -18.27 -16.43
CA LYS A 371 -1.28 -18.41 -17.81
C LYS A 371 -0.81 -19.72 -18.41
N ARG A 372 -1.47 -20.17 -19.48
CA ARG A 372 -1.00 -21.31 -20.26
C ARG A 372 0.14 -20.86 -21.17
N TYR A 373 1.32 -21.47 -21.02
CA TYR A 373 2.51 -21.10 -21.77
C TYR A 373 2.54 -21.76 -23.15
N ARG A 374 2.68 -20.96 -24.21
CA ARG A 374 3.02 -21.42 -25.56
C ARG A 374 4.30 -20.72 -26.03
N SER A 375 5.13 -21.41 -26.81
CA SER A 375 6.19 -20.75 -27.57
C SER A 375 6.38 -21.33 -28.95
N GLU A 376 6.58 -20.46 -29.93
CA GLU A 376 6.83 -20.82 -31.33
C GLU A 376 8.22 -20.35 -31.77
N LYS A 377 8.88 -21.14 -32.62
CA LYS A 377 10.13 -20.72 -33.28
C LYS A 377 9.76 -20.18 -34.66
N ALA A 378 9.78 -18.86 -34.85
CA ALA A 378 9.56 -18.26 -36.16
C ALA A 378 10.80 -18.49 -37.05
N LYS A 379 10.58 -18.99 -38.27
CA LYS A 379 11.65 -19.20 -39.27
C LYS A 379 11.45 -18.21 -40.42
N ARG A 380 12.36 -17.24 -40.57
CA ARG A 380 12.51 -16.47 -41.82
C ARG A 380 13.58 -17.10 -42.70
N SER A 381 13.49 -16.86 -44.00
CA SER A 381 14.19 -17.59 -45.06
C SER A 381 15.71 -17.50 -45.04
N GLU A 382 16.32 -16.54 -44.34
CA GLU A 382 17.78 -16.46 -44.20
C GLU A 382 18.14 -15.97 -42.79
N SER A 383 18.55 -16.91 -41.94
CA SER A 383 19.20 -16.78 -40.62
C SER A 383 18.72 -15.65 -39.69
N TRP A 384 17.78 -15.94 -38.78
CA TRP A 384 17.74 -15.65 -37.31
C TRP A 384 16.42 -16.26 -36.78
N ARG A 385 16.44 -16.96 -35.63
CA ARG A 385 15.25 -17.61 -35.03
C ARG A 385 14.65 -16.69 -33.95
N HIS A 386 13.56 -16.02 -34.27
CA HIS A 386 12.81 -15.24 -33.29
C HIS A 386 11.86 -16.18 -32.53
N LYS A 387 11.89 -16.13 -31.19
CA LYS A 387 11.00 -16.94 -30.34
C LYS A 387 9.80 -16.07 -29.95
N ARG A 388 8.61 -16.48 -30.34
CA ARG A 388 7.36 -15.89 -29.84
C ARG A 388 6.96 -16.66 -28.59
N ILE A 389 6.72 -15.97 -27.48
CA ILE A 389 6.11 -16.55 -26.28
C ILE A 389 4.72 -15.95 -26.16
N THR A 390 3.73 -16.81 -25.94
CA THR A 390 2.34 -16.43 -25.74
C THR A 390 1.90 -16.98 -24.38
N LEU A 391 1.37 -16.11 -23.53
CA LEU A 391 0.73 -16.46 -22.28
C LEU A 391 -0.79 -16.39 -22.49
N GLU A 392 -1.38 -17.55 -22.66
CA GLU A 392 -2.81 -17.68 -23.01
C GLU A 392 -3.67 -17.72 -21.74
N PRO A 393 -4.71 -16.87 -21.63
CA PRO A 393 -5.76 -17.07 -20.64
C PRO A 393 -6.57 -18.33 -20.98
N ALA A 394 -7.19 -18.93 -19.96
CA ALA A 394 -8.19 -19.98 -20.19
C ALA A 394 -9.57 -19.38 -20.45
N ASN A 395 -9.81 -18.16 -19.95
CA ASN A 395 -11.05 -17.42 -20.14
C ASN A 395 -10.98 -16.60 -21.46
N PRO A 396 -11.86 -16.86 -22.44
CA PRO A 396 -11.87 -16.15 -23.72
C PRO A 396 -12.17 -14.65 -23.65
N GLU A 397 -12.66 -14.15 -22.52
CA GLU A 397 -12.90 -12.70 -22.31
C GLU A 397 -11.61 -11.90 -22.12
N PHE A 398 -10.46 -12.58 -21.97
CA PHE A 398 -9.17 -11.97 -21.71
C PHE A 398 -8.24 -12.13 -22.91
N GLU A 399 -7.43 -11.10 -23.16
CA GLU A 399 -6.48 -11.11 -24.26
C GLU A 399 -5.21 -11.91 -23.90
N GLU A 400 -4.58 -12.49 -24.92
CA GLU A 400 -3.29 -13.16 -24.80
C GLU A 400 -2.17 -12.14 -24.58
N ILE A 401 -1.20 -12.48 -23.72
CA ILE A 401 0.01 -11.66 -23.56
C ILE A 401 1.09 -12.23 -24.47
N GLU A 402 1.45 -11.47 -25.50
CA GLU A 402 2.46 -11.86 -26.48
C GLU A 402 3.79 -11.14 -26.24
N PHE A 403 4.87 -11.92 -26.25
CA PHE A 403 6.24 -11.42 -26.26
C PHE A 403 6.88 -11.83 -27.59
N LEU A 404 7.10 -10.83 -28.45
CA LEU A 404 7.82 -10.96 -29.71
C LEU A 404 9.29 -10.68 -29.44
N ASP A 405 10.17 -11.54 -29.96
CA ASP A 405 11.62 -11.39 -29.80
C ASP A 405 12.09 -11.41 -28.35
N ALA A 406 11.29 -12.01 -27.46
CA ALA A 406 11.55 -12.05 -26.02
C ALA A 406 13.00 -12.45 -25.75
N GLU A 407 13.82 -11.48 -25.35
CA GLU A 407 15.13 -11.77 -24.78
C GLU A 407 14.91 -12.62 -23.52
N GLU A 408 15.90 -13.43 -23.12
CA GLU A 408 15.75 -14.32 -21.94
C GLU A 408 15.45 -13.54 -20.63
N ASP A 409 15.51 -12.21 -20.69
CA ASP A 409 15.37 -11.31 -19.56
C ASP A 409 14.01 -10.60 -19.40
N GLU A 410 13.01 -10.80 -20.27
CA GLU A 410 11.71 -10.09 -20.16
C GLU A 410 10.70 -10.77 -19.22
N LEU A 411 10.76 -12.10 -19.11
CA LEU A 411 9.85 -12.89 -18.28
C LEU A 411 10.56 -14.09 -17.66
N GLN A 412 10.15 -14.45 -16.45
CA GLN A 412 10.70 -15.57 -15.71
C GLN A 412 9.61 -16.57 -15.35
N ILE A 413 9.79 -17.83 -15.76
CA ILE A 413 8.88 -18.91 -15.39
C ILE A 413 9.29 -19.43 -14.01
N VAL A 414 8.45 -19.18 -13.02
CA VAL A 414 8.74 -19.44 -11.60
C VAL A 414 8.37 -20.88 -11.24
N ALA A 415 7.17 -21.31 -11.58
CA ALA A 415 6.64 -22.61 -11.21
C ALA A 415 5.54 -23.07 -12.17
N GLU A 416 5.23 -24.36 -12.15
CA GLU A 416 4.09 -24.93 -12.85
C GLU A 416 2.95 -25.19 -11.87
N LEU A 417 1.71 -25.04 -12.35
CA LEU A 417 0.53 -25.44 -11.61
C LEU A 417 0.48 -26.99 -11.54
N VAL A 418 0.32 -27.52 -10.32
CA VAL A 418 0.16 -28.96 -10.05
C VAL A 418 -1.29 -29.29 -9.80
N ASP A 419 -1.96 -28.50 -8.94
CA ASP A 419 -3.32 -28.78 -8.51
C ASP A 419 -4.06 -27.50 -8.10
N VAL A 420 -5.39 -27.51 -8.22
CA VAL A 420 -6.27 -26.46 -7.70
C VAL A 420 -6.96 -27.05 -6.48
N LEU A 421 -6.67 -26.52 -5.29
CA LEU A 421 -6.99 -27.19 -4.02
C LEU A 421 -8.43 -26.90 -3.58
N ALA A 422 -8.94 -25.68 -3.80
CA ALA A 422 -10.32 -25.27 -3.54
C ALA A 422 -10.55 -23.81 -3.96
N ASN A 423 -11.84 -23.42 -3.98
CA ASN A 423 -12.33 -22.04 -4.03
C ASN A 423 -12.91 -21.65 -2.66
#